data_AF-A0A936BRI2-F1
#
_entry.id   AF-A0A936BRI2-F1
#
_cell.length_a   1.000
_cell.length_b   1.000
_cell.length_c   1.000
_cell.angle_alpha   90.00
_cell.angle_beta   90.00
_cell.angle_gamma   90.00
#
_symmetry.space_group_name_H-M   'P 1'
#
loop_
_entity.id
_entity.type
_entity.pdbx_description
1 polymer ?
#
loop_
_entity_poly.entity_id
_entity_poly.type
_entity_poly.pdbx_seq_one_letter_code
_entity_poly.pdbx_strand_id
1 'polypeptide(L)'
;MRSLLPLPLLLAAACAVPARPAGPPADEAVQQFYTTYITARVSGAPSEAQLAQLAPYLSDSLQALLKAAAARRDADQAAHPDEKPRFVEGDLFSSLFEGPASVTVQAADTLASPRTYIAWLSAQADTTPLGWSDTVRVERQGDRWVITDIAYGGTWDFAQRGSLVASLTAGLAP
;
A
#
# COMPACT_ATOMS: atom_id res chain seq x y z
N MET A 1 61.08 -22.32 43.21
CA MET A 1 59.66 -22.63 42.94
C MET A 1 58.98 -21.33 42.55
N ARG A 2 58.76 -21.08 41.24
CA ARG A 2 58.12 -19.84 40.73
C ARG A 2 56.67 -20.15 40.42
N SER A 3 55.75 -19.62 41.23
CA SER A 3 54.30 -19.71 41.00
C SER A 3 53.91 -18.98 39.72
N LEU A 4 53.23 -19.70 38.82
CA LEU A 4 52.50 -19.14 37.68
C LEU A 4 51.10 -18.76 38.16
N LEU A 5 50.77 -17.48 38.07
CA LEU A 5 49.44 -16.93 38.34
C LEU A 5 48.56 -17.12 37.08
N PRO A 6 47.32 -17.61 37.16
CA PRO A 6 46.45 -17.74 36.00
C PRO A 6 45.81 -16.40 35.63
N LEU A 7 45.84 -16.07 34.34
CA LEU A 7 45.21 -14.91 33.71
C LEU A 7 43.69 -15.17 33.57
N PRO A 8 42.80 -14.29 34.06
CA PRO A 8 41.37 -14.48 33.89
C PRO A 8 40.98 -14.13 32.45
N LEU A 9 40.44 -15.12 31.74
CA LEU A 9 39.85 -14.95 30.41
C LEU A 9 38.49 -14.25 30.57
N LEU A 10 38.45 -12.95 30.32
CA LEU A 10 37.20 -12.17 30.24
C LEU A 10 36.42 -12.61 28.99
N LEU A 11 35.36 -13.41 29.19
CA LEU A 11 34.35 -13.64 28.17
C LEU A 11 33.56 -12.33 27.94
N ALA A 12 33.81 -11.67 26.82
CA ALA A 12 32.96 -10.60 26.32
C ALA A 12 31.64 -11.21 25.84
N ALA A 13 30.58 -11.05 26.64
CA ALA A 13 29.22 -11.34 26.23
C ALA A 13 28.80 -10.31 25.17
N ALA A 14 28.91 -10.68 23.90
CA ALA A 14 28.30 -9.92 22.82
C ALA A 14 26.78 -9.98 23.00
N CYS A 15 26.16 -8.88 23.42
CA CYS A 15 24.71 -8.72 23.37
C CYS A 15 24.29 -8.79 21.90
N ALA A 16 23.92 -9.98 21.43
CA ALA A 16 23.16 -10.14 20.21
C ALA A 16 21.80 -9.47 20.46
N VAL A 17 21.63 -8.26 19.91
CA VAL A 17 20.31 -7.63 19.81
C VAL A 17 19.39 -8.63 19.09
N PRO A 18 18.22 -8.96 19.66
CA PRO A 18 17.30 -9.86 18.98
C PRO A 18 16.96 -9.23 17.62
N ALA A 19 17.30 -9.94 16.54
CA ALA A 19 16.90 -9.55 15.21
C ALA A 19 15.37 -9.46 15.21
N ARG A 20 14.82 -8.27 14.94
CA ARG A 20 13.39 -8.13 14.73
C ARG A 20 12.98 -9.11 13.62
N PRO A 21 11.88 -9.85 13.79
CA PRO A 21 11.38 -10.68 12.70
C PRO A 21 11.18 -9.77 11.49
N ALA A 22 11.81 -10.14 10.37
CA ALA A 22 11.57 -9.46 9.11
C ALA A 22 10.08 -9.54 8.80
N GLY A 23 9.48 -8.45 8.33
CA GLY A 23 8.11 -8.48 7.82
C GLY A 23 7.96 -9.49 6.66
N PRO A 24 6.72 -9.73 6.20
CA PRO A 24 6.48 -10.62 5.07
C PRO A 24 7.28 -10.16 3.83
N PRO A 25 7.63 -11.09 2.91
CA PRO A 25 8.16 -10.74 1.61
C PRO A 25 7.31 -9.69 0.88
N ALA A 26 7.93 -8.94 -0.04
CA ALA A 26 7.27 -7.80 -0.68
C ALA A 26 6.03 -8.20 -1.50
N ASP A 27 6.06 -9.33 -2.20
CA ASP A 27 4.91 -9.91 -2.90
C ASP A 27 3.77 -10.24 -1.94
N GLU A 28 4.09 -10.87 -0.81
CA GLU A 28 3.11 -11.21 0.22
C GLU A 28 2.51 -9.95 0.85
N ALA A 29 3.32 -8.91 1.10
CA ALA A 29 2.83 -7.62 1.59
C ALA A 29 1.84 -6.96 0.61
N VAL A 30 2.12 -7.01 -0.70
CA VAL A 30 1.18 -6.51 -1.73
C VAL A 30 -0.09 -7.36 -1.77
N GLN A 31 0.03 -8.69 -1.71
CA GLN A 31 -1.12 -9.59 -1.71
C GLN A 31 -2.02 -9.34 -0.50
N GLN A 32 -1.42 -9.22 0.70
CA GLN A 32 -2.13 -8.93 1.94
C GLN A 32 -2.80 -7.56 1.92
N PHE A 33 -2.15 -6.54 1.33
CA PHE A 33 -2.77 -5.24 1.11
C PHE A 33 -4.04 -5.35 0.26
N TYR A 34 -3.95 -5.97 -0.92
CA TYR A 34 -5.09 -6.11 -1.83
C TYR A 34 -6.22 -6.93 -1.19
N THR A 35 -5.89 -8.06 -0.56
CA THR A 35 -6.88 -8.85 0.19
C THR A 35 -7.57 -8.01 1.28
N THR A 36 -6.79 -7.25 2.07
CA THR A 36 -7.33 -6.43 3.17
C THR A 36 -8.30 -5.37 2.65
N TYR A 37 -7.92 -4.57 1.64
CA TYR A 37 -8.81 -3.50 1.16
C TYR A 37 -10.05 -4.05 0.44
N ILE A 38 -9.91 -5.12 -0.35
CA ILE A 38 -11.04 -5.74 -1.04
C ILE A 38 -12.05 -6.26 -0.02
N THR A 39 -11.58 -6.97 1.02
CA THR A 39 -12.44 -7.48 2.09
C THR A 39 -13.08 -6.34 2.90
N ALA A 40 -12.33 -5.27 3.18
CA ALA A 40 -12.85 -4.09 3.88
C ALA A 40 -13.76 -3.20 3.02
N ARG A 41 -13.97 -3.54 1.73
CA ARG A 41 -14.82 -2.81 0.77
C ARG A 41 -14.52 -1.31 0.78
N VAL A 42 -13.24 -0.96 0.74
CA VAL A 42 -12.81 0.45 0.74
C VAL A 42 -13.31 1.12 -0.55
N SER A 43 -13.93 2.28 -0.39
CA SER A 43 -14.42 3.13 -1.48
C SER A 43 -14.18 4.59 -1.08
N GLY A 44 -13.75 5.41 -2.03
CA GLY A 44 -13.24 6.74 -1.76
C GLY A 44 -11.99 6.74 -0.88
N ALA A 45 -11.74 7.86 -0.22
CA ALA A 45 -10.70 7.96 0.80
C ALA A 45 -11.06 7.04 1.99
N PRO A 46 -10.12 6.20 2.45
CA PRO A 46 -10.41 5.27 3.55
C PRO A 46 -10.81 6.02 4.82
N SER A 47 -11.79 5.49 5.55
CA SER A 47 -12.04 5.91 6.93
C SER A 47 -10.81 5.69 7.82
N GLU A 48 -10.77 6.30 9.00
CA GLU A 48 -9.66 6.11 9.95
C GLU A 48 -9.46 4.62 10.29
N ALA A 49 -10.55 3.88 10.51
CA ALA A 49 -10.51 2.45 10.81
C ALA A 49 -9.97 1.62 9.63
N GLN A 50 -10.43 1.90 8.40
CA GLN A 50 -9.91 1.24 7.21
C GLN A 50 -8.43 1.59 6.98
N LEU A 51 -8.04 2.85 7.14
CA LEU A 51 -6.65 3.26 6.99
C LEU A 51 -5.74 2.59 8.04
N ALA A 52 -6.21 2.42 9.27
CA ALA A 52 -5.47 1.68 10.29
C ALA A 52 -5.23 0.22 9.91
N GLN A 53 -6.17 -0.42 9.22
CA GLN A 53 -6.02 -1.78 8.68
C GLN A 53 -5.03 -1.85 7.51
N LEU A 54 -4.96 -0.80 6.68
CA LEU A 54 -4.08 -0.74 5.51
C LEU A 54 -2.67 -0.24 5.84
N ALA A 55 -2.51 0.57 6.89
CA ALA A 55 -1.25 1.22 7.30
C ALA A 55 -0.03 0.28 7.41
N PRO A 56 -0.16 -1.00 7.82
CA PRO A 56 0.98 -1.92 7.83
C PRO A 56 1.67 -2.07 6.47
N TYR A 57 0.92 -1.90 5.36
CA TYR A 57 1.37 -2.15 4.00
C TYR A 57 1.66 -0.88 3.19
N LEU A 58 1.37 0.31 3.73
CA LEU A 58 1.49 1.59 3.03
C LEU A 58 2.67 2.38 3.59
N SER A 59 3.40 3.05 2.70
CA SER A 59 4.45 3.99 3.12
C SER A 59 3.84 5.13 3.91
N ASP A 60 4.61 5.72 4.84
CA ASP A 60 4.11 6.84 5.64
C ASP A 60 3.65 8.02 4.78
N SER A 61 4.33 8.29 3.66
CA SER A 61 3.94 9.32 2.69
C SER A 61 2.58 9.02 2.05
N LEU A 62 2.34 7.78 1.62
CA LEU A 62 1.06 7.40 1.03
C LEU A 62 -0.06 7.44 2.08
N GLN A 63 0.21 7.02 3.32
CA GLN A 63 -0.74 7.17 4.43
C GLN A 63 -1.10 8.64 4.68
N ALA A 64 -0.12 9.55 4.62
CA ALA A 64 -0.36 10.98 4.80
C ALA A 64 -1.24 11.55 3.69
N LEU A 65 -1.02 11.16 2.43
CA LEU A 65 -1.89 11.56 1.30
C LEU A 65 -3.32 11.06 1.48
N LEU A 66 -3.52 9.82 1.92
CA LEU A 66 -4.85 9.26 2.17
C LEU A 66 -5.57 9.97 3.34
N LYS A 67 -4.84 10.33 4.40
CA LYS A 67 -5.38 11.17 5.49
C LYS A 67 -5.81 12.55 4.99
N ALA A 68 -4.99 13.18 4.15
CA ALA A 68 -5.33 14.46 3.55
C ALA A 68 -6.56 14.36 2.64
N ALA A 69 -6.69 13.28 1.86
CA ALA A 69 -7.86 13.03 1.03
C ALA A 69 -9.14 12.86 1.87
N ALA A 70 -9.07 12.11 2.98
CA ALA A 70 -10.19 11.97 3.91
C ALA A 70 -10.56 13.32 4.55
N ALA A 71 -9.58 14.09 5.01
CA ALA A 71 -9.83 15.43 5.55
C ALA A 71 -10.44 16.38 4.51
N ARG A 72 -10.02 16.28 3.23
CA ARG A 72 -10.60 17.08 2.15
C ARG A 72 -12.04 16.71 1.87
N ARG A 73 -12.35 15.41 1.82
CA ARG A 73 -13.73 14.91 1.70
C ARG A 73 -14.62 15.49 2.80
N ASP A 74 -14.16 15.41 4.05
CA ASP A 74 -14.95 15.85 5.20
C ASP A 74 -15.14 17.39 5.20
N ALA A 75 -14.12 18.14 4.78
CA ALA A 75 -14.20 19.60 4.62
C ALA A 75 -15.15 20.01 3.47
N ASP A 76 -15.07 19.34 2.32
CA ASP A 76 -15.95 19.58 1.18
C ASP A 76 -17.42 19.30 1.56
N GLN A 77 -17.68 18.18 2.26
CA GLN A 77 -19.02 17.82 2.76
C GLN A 77 -19.59 18.86 3.74
N ALA A 78 -18.74 19.44 4.59
CA ALA A 78 -19.15 20.45 5.55
C ALA A 78 -19.40 21.82 4.88
N ALA A 79 -18.60 22.19 3.87
CA ALA A 79 -18.71 23.46 3.18
C ALA A 79 -19.85 23.47 2.13
N HIS A 80 -20.07 22.34 1.46
CA HIS A 80 -21.00 22.20 0.34
C HIS A 80 -21.79 20.89 0.47
N PRO A 81 -22.77 20.81 1.40
CA PRO A 81 -23.45 19.56 1.71
C PRO A 81 -24.28 18.97 0.57
N ASP A 82 -24.70 19.80 -0.38
CA ASP A 82 -25.48 19.40 -1.56
C ASP A 82 -24.59 19.04 -2.76
N GLU A 83 -23.27 19.24 -2.66
CA GLU A 83 -22.31 18.87 -3.68
C GLU A 83 -21.62 17.56 -3.30
N LYS A 84 -21.27 16.77 -4.31
CA LYS A 84 -20.53 15.52 -4.10
C LYS A 84 -19.11 15.85 -3.62
N PRO A 85 -18.71 15.46 -2.39
CA PRO A 85 -17.37 15.75 -1.89
C PRO A 85 -16.31 15.03 -2.72
N ARG A 86 -15.10 15.60 -2.81
CA ARG A 86 -13.97 14.85 -3.38
C ARG A 86 -13.66 13.60 -2.57
N PHE A 87 -13.15 12.59 -3.26
CA PHE A 87 -12.72 11.32 -2.65
C PHE A 87 -13.83 10.62 -1.85
N VAL A 88 -15.11 10.90 -2.10
CA VAL A 88 -16.22 10.24 -1.40
C VAL A 88 -16.55 8.86 -1.99
N GLU A 89 -16.31 8.69 -3.28
CA GLU A 89 -16.68 7.51 -4.05
C GLU A 89 -15.55 7.10 -5.00
N GLY A 90 -15.65 5.87 -5.49
CA GLY A 90 -14.70 5.27 -6.42
C GLY A 90 -13.56 4.59 -5.69
N ASP A 91 -13.16 3.43 -6.17
CA ASP A 91 -11.94 2.78 -5.72
C ASP A 91 -10.74 3.67 -6.04
N LEU A 92 -9.87 3.90 -5.07
CA LEU A 92 -8.63 4.65 -5.30
C LEU A 92 -7.47 3.70 -5.64
N PHE A 93 -7.57 2.41 -5.38
CA PHE A 93 -6.41 1.51 -5.36
C PHE A 93 -6.24 0.65 -6.62
N SER A 94 -7.09 0.86 -7.63
CA SER A 94 -7.03 0.15 -8.90
C SER A 94 -7.53 0.99 -10.07
N SER A 95 -7.32 0.49 -11.29
CA SER A 95 -7.83 1.11 -12.51
C SER A 95 -9.37 1.18 -12.63
N LEU A 96 -10.11 0.33 -11.92
CA LEU A 96 -11.57 0.23 -12.04
C LEU A 96 -12.27 1.05 -10.97
N PHE A 97 -13.20 1.94 -11.35
CA PHE A 97 -13.91 2.82 -10.42
C PHE A 97 -14.71 2.04 -9.37
N GLU A 98 -15.29 0.90 -9.75
CA GLU A 98 -16.04 0.02 -8.86
C GLU A 98 -15.14 -0.87 -7.98
N GLY A 99 -13.84 -0.90 -8.28
CA GLY A 99 -12.84 -1.73 -7.63
C GLY A 99 -12.87 -3.21 -8.08
N PRO A 100 -11.81 -3.97 -7.77
CA PRO A 100 -11.73 -5.38 -8.11
C PRO A 100 -12.42 -6.26 -7.07
N ALA A 101 -12.87 -7.43 -7.54
CA ALA A 101 -13.38 -8.50 -6.70
C ALA A 101 -12.27 -9.45 -6.22
N SER A 102 -11.18 -9.58 -6.98
CA SER A 102 -10.05 -10.43 -6.61
C SER A 102 -8.72 -9.92 -7.16
N VAL A 103 -7.63 -10.46 -6.60
CA VAL A 103 -6.26 -10.13 -6.97
C VAL A 103 -5.38 -11.38 -6.96
N THR A 104 -4.43 -11.41 -7.90
CA THR A 104 -3.28 -12.30 -7.87
C THR A 104 -2.03 -11.48 -8.12
N VAL A 105 -1.12 -11.42 -7.15
CA VAL A 105 0.18 -10.76 -7.33
C VAL A 105 1.12 -11.66 -8.13
N GLN A 106 1.62 -11.15 -9.24
CA GLN A 106 2.54 -11.83 -10.14
C GLN A 106 3.99 -11.37 -9.91
N ALA A 107 4.91 -12.06 -10.59
CA ALA A 107 6.34 -11.87 -10.43
C ALA A 107 6.78 -10.40 -10.55
N ALA A 108 7.78 -10.03 -9.75
CA ALA A 108 8.34 -8.69 -9.68
C ALA A 108 9.57 -8.50 -10.56
N ASP A 109 9.79 -7.26 -10.97
CA ASP A 109 11.16 -6.78 -11.19
C ASP A 109 11.78 -6.45 -9.82
N THR A 110 12.41 -7.47 -9.23
CA THR A 110 13.05 -7.35 -7.91
C THR A 110 14.42 -6.66 -7.95
N LEU A 111 14.96 -6.46 -9.15
CA LEU A 111 16.22 -5.76 -9.40
C LEU A 111 16.00 -4.26 -9.62
N ALA A 112 14.80 -3.85 -10.02
CA ALA A 112 14.38 -2.46 -10.02
C ALA A 112 14.38 -1.86 -8.60
N SER A 113 14.75 -0.57 -8.51
CA SER A 113 14.58 0.26 -7.33
C SER A 113 13.80 1.51 -7.72
N PRO A 114 12.57 1.69 -7.23
CA PRO A 114 11.80 0.77 -6.38
C PRO A 114 11.41 -0.55 -7.07
N ARG A 115 11.14 -1.59 -6.27
CA ARG A 115 10.66 -2.87 -6.79
C ARG A 115 9.26 -2.69 -7.35
N THR A 116 8.93 -3.42 -8.42
CA THR A 116 7.60 -3.38 -9.02
C THR A 116 7.01 -4.78 -9.08
N TYR A 117 5.72 -4.87 -8.77
CA TYR A 117 4.91 -6.08 -8.86
C TYR A 117 3.73 -5.84 -9.78
N ILE A 118 3.32 -6.86 -10.53
CA ILE A 118 2.08 -6.81 -11.32
C ILE A 118 0.95 -7.38 -10.47
N ALA A 119 -0.07 -6.57 -10.18
CA ALA A 119 -1.30 -7.03 -9.58
C ALA A 119 -2.28 -7.39 -10.70
N TRP A 120 -2.50 -8.68 -10.94
CA TRP A 120 -3.56 -9.13 -11.83
C TRP A 120 -4.89 -9.06 -11.09
N LEU A 121 -5.81 -8.23 -11.57
CA LEU A 121 -7.06 -7.90 -10.92
C LEU A 121 -8.23 -8.38 -11.77
N SER A 122 -9.32 -8.75 -11.10
CA SER A 122 -10.55 -9.05 -11.80
C SER A 122 -11.79 -8.59 -11.05
N ALA A 123 -12.83 -8.28 -11.82
CA ALA A 123 -14.16 -7.94 -11.34
C ALA A 123 -15.21 -8.62 -12.21
N GLN A 124 -16.41 -8.81 -11.67
CA GLN A 124 -17.56 -9.21 -12.46
C GLN A 124 -18.19 -7.97 -13.09
N ALA A 125 -18.06 -7.80 -14.41
CA ALA A 125 -18.77 -6.76 -15.14
C ALA A 125 -19.99 -7.40 -15.82
N ASP A 126 -21.20 -6.91 -15.55
CA ASP A 126 -22.52 -7.29 -16.10
C ASP A 126 -22.71 -8.74 -16.59
N THR A 127 -22.03 -9.13 -17.67
CA THR A 127 -22.11 -10.47 -18.28
C THR A 127 -20.76 -11.16 -18.50
N THR A 128 -19.63 -10.46 -18.39
CA THR A 128 -18.29 -11.01 -18.66
C THR A 128 -17.28 -10.57 -17.59
N PRO A 129 -16.45 -11.49 -17.06
CA PRO A 129 -15.36 -11.11 -16.17
C PRO A 129 -14.42 -10.09 -16.83
N LEU A 130 -14.19 -8.97 -16.16
CA LEU A 130 -13.17 -7.99 -16.56
C LEU A 130 -11.88 -8.33 -15.82
N GLY A 131 -10.79 -8.50 -16.56
CA GLY A 131 -9.45 -8.71 -16.01
C GLY A 131 -8.49 -7.63 -16.49
N TRP A 132 -7.65 -7.12 -15.60
CA TRP A 132 -6.64 -6.11 -15.92
C TRP A 132 -5.41 -6.25 -15.03
N SER A 133 -4.40 -5.41 -15.27
CA SER A 133 -3.19 -5.37 -14.46
C SER A 133 -2.90 -3.94 -14.03
N ASP A 134 -2.58 -3.78 -12.76
CA ASP A 134 -1.97 -2.57 -12.22
C ASP A 134 -0.53 -2.87 -11.78
N THR A 135 0.32 -1.86 -11.78
CA THR A 135 1.72 -1.99 -11.35
C THR A 135 1.92 -1.38 -9.98
N VAL A 136 2.28 -2.21 -9.01
CA VAL A 136 2.47 -1.81 -7.62
C VAL A 136 3.94 -1.54 -7.37
N ARG A 137 4.25 -0.37 -6.84
CA ARG A 137 5.60 0.05 -6.49
C ARG A 137 5.84 -0.13 -5.00
N VAL A 138 6.92 -0.83 -4.66
CA VAL A 138 7.21 -1.26 -3.28
C VAL A 138 8.64 -0.89 -2.90
N GLU A 139 8.80 -0.37 -1.68
CA GLU A 139 10.09 -0.02 -1.09
C GLU A 139 10.23 -0.58 0.32
N ARG A 140 11.46 -0.63 0.82
CA ARG A 140 11.74 -1.04 2.18
C ARG A 140 11.72 0.19 3.09
N GLN A 141 10.82 0.20 4.08
CA GLN A 141 10.72 1.22 5.10
C GLN A 141 10.96 0.59 6.48
N GLY A 142 12.19 0.73 6.98
CA GLY A 142 12.66 -0.02 8.14
C GLY A 142 12.65 -1.53 7.87
N ASP A 143 11.92 -2.27 8.71
CA ASP A 143 11.82 -3.73 8.62
C ASP A 143 10.63 -4.21 7.76
N ARG A 144 9.90 -3.29 7.12
CA ARG A 144 8.69 -3.58 6.34
C ARG A 144 8.89 -3.28 4.86
N TRP A 145 8.23 -4.07 4.02
CA TRP A 145 7.96 -3.71 2.63
C TRP A 145 6.65 -2.94 2.57
N VAL A 146 6.67 -1.78 1.91
CA VAL A 146 5.52 -0.88 1.86
C VAL A 146 5.25 -0.42 0.43
N ILE A 147 3.98 -0.29 0.09
CA ILE A 147 3.51 0.28 -1.16
C ILE A 147 3.73 1.79 -1.12
N THR A 148 4.38 2.28 -2.16
CA THR A 148 4.67 3.71 -2.34
C THR A 148 3.80 4.33 -3.41
N ASP A 149 3.40 3.57 -4.42
CA ASP A 149 2.50 4.01 -5.49
C ASP A 149 1.85 2.82 -6.20
N ILE A 150 0.76 3.07 -6.91
CA ILE A 150 0.07 2.10 -7.77
C ILE A 150 -0.16 2.78 -9.12
N ALA A 151 0.51 2.32 -10.16
CA ALA A 151 0.28 2.78 -11.52
C ALA A 151 -0.88 1.99 -12.14
N TYR A 152 -1.86 2.73 -12.64
CA TYR A 152 -3.08 2.18 -13.22
C TYR A 152 -2.81 1.70 -14.65
N GLY A 153 -3.04 0.42 -14.92
CA GLY A 153 -2.80 -0.21 -16.23
C GLY A 153 -4.06 -0.57 -17.02
N GLY A 154 -5.24 -0.15 -16.55
CA GLY A 154 -6.49 -0.32 -17.29
C GLY A 154 -6.47 0.43 -18.63
N THR A 155 -6.89 -0.26 -19.70
CA THR A 155 -6.81 0.26 -21.07
C THR A 155 -8.13 0.76 -21.65
N TRP A 156 -9.26 0.51 -20.98
CA TRP A 156 -10.59 0.94 -21.43
C TRP A 156 -10.83 2.45 -21.22
N ASP A 157 -11.83 3.00 -21.90
CA ASP A 157 -12.04 4.45 -22.02
C ASP A 157 -12.19 5.17 -20.68
N PHE A 158 -12.87 4.54 -19.72
CA PHE A 158 -13.14 5.10 -18.40
C PHE A 158 -12.27 4.50 -17.28
N ALA A 159 -11.18 3.81 -17.63
CA ALA A 159 -10.20 3.35 -16.66
C ALA A 159 -9.53 4.56 -16.00
N GLN A 160 -9.24 4.47 -14.71
CA GLN A 160 -8.35 5.43 -14.07
C GLN A 160 -6.97 5.38 -14.74
N ARG A 161 -6.31 6.54 -14.85
CA ARG A 161 -5.02 6.68 -15.54
C ARG A 161 -3.99 7.34 -14.63
N GLY A 162 -2.71 7.14 -14.94
CA GLY A 162 -1.61 7.64 -14.12
C GLY A 162 -1.35 6.73 -12.93
N SER A 163 -1.31 7.29 -11.73
CA SER A 163 -1.06 6.51 -10.51
C SER A 163 -1.82 7.05 -9.30
N LEU A 164 -1.95 6.24 -8.26
CA LEU A 164 -2.58 6.62 -7.00
C LEU A 164 -1.97 7.90 -6.41
N VAL A 165 -0.65 8.00 -6.33
CA VAL A 165 0.01 9.20 -5.81
C VAL A 165 -0.28 10.41 -6.69
N ALA A 166 -0.26 10.26 -8.01
CA ALA A 166 -0.56 11.35 -8.94
C ALA A 166 -2.01 11.83 -8.79
N SER A 167 -2.97 10.90 -8.72
CA SER A 167 -4.40 11.19 -8.55
C SER A 167 -4.70 11.87 -7.21
N LEU A 168 -4.12 11.38 -6.11
CA LEU A 168 -4.26 12.01 -4.78
C LEU A 168 -3.69 13.42 -4.79
N THR A 169 -2.48 13.60 -5.33
CA THR A 169 -1.82 14.91 -5.39
C THR A 169 -2.63 15.90 -6.23
N ALA A 170 -3.12 15.47 -7.39
CA ALA A 170 -3.95 16.30 -8.26
C ALA A 170 -5.28 16.69 -7.59
N GLY A 171 -5.97 15.75 -6.94
CA GLY A 171 -7.24 16.03 -6.26
C GLY A 171 -7.10 16.87 -4.98
N LEU A 172 -5.90 16.87 -4.37
CA LEU A 172 -5.56 17.68 -3.21
C LEU A 172 -5.03 19.08 -3.55
N ALA A 173 -4.75 19.34 -4.83
CA ALA A 173 -4.40 20.68 -5.27
C ALA A 173 -5.50 21.70 -4.87
N PRO A 174 -5.12 22.94 -4.56
CA PRO A 174 -6.04 23.98 -4.08
C PRO A 174 -7.16 24.28 -5.08
#